data_AF-A0A940HW11-F1
#
_entry.id   AF-A0A940HW11-F1
#
_cell.length_a   1.000
_cell.length_b   1.000
_cell.length_c   1.000
_cell.angle_alpha   90.00
_cell.angle_beta   90.00
_cell.angle_gamma   90.00
#
_symmetry.space_group_name_H-M   'P 1'
#
loop_
_entity.id
_entity.type
_entity.pdbx_description
1 polymer ?
#
loop_
_entity_poly.entity_id
_entity_poly.type
_entity_poly.pdbx_seq_one_letter_code
_entity_poly.pdbx_strand_id
1 'polypeptide(L)'
;MAINPKKASVWSLIGITSAMFLLSSCTGGPKEEGVWIPNPKDTSELSKRNHFITLDNIKTFLGDFAADRDSLKKLAPNIFIPNSETFNKKILLEILKDPNCVGLRIHHGISKDKSGRRDEFRLILTGVDKDGRDLYIDNGSAIATKAPPGGRGGAEYGQCDPPCLTGPGPQPGSN
;
A
#
# COMPACT_ATOMS: atom_id res chain seq x y z
N MET A 1 -42.92 -51.10 -33.53
CA MET A 1 -42.72 -49.75 -32.98
C MET A 1 -41.64 -49.05 -33.78
N ALA A 2 -42.01 -48.13 -34.67
CA ALA A 2 -41.08 -47.39 -35.51
C ALA A 2 -40.76 -46.05 -34.84
N ILE A 3 -39.49 -45.84 -34.51
CA ILE A 3 -39.00 -44.59 -33.91
C ILE A 3 -38.59 -43.66 -35.06
N ASN A 4 -39.21 -42.49 -35.15
CA ASN A 4 -39.07 -41.56 -36.27
C ASN A 4 -37.80 -40.69 -36.09
N PRO A 5 -36.82 -40.72 -37.02
CA PRO A 5 -35.47 -40.18 -36.78
C PRO A 5 -35.33 -38.65 -36.95
N LYS A 6 -36.39 -37.91 -37.28
CA LYS A 6 -36.27 -36.51 -37.73
C LYS A 6 -36.27 -35.43 -36.63
N LYS A 7 -36.30 -35.78 -35.34
CA LYS A 7 -36.39 -34.76 -34.25
C LYS A 7 -35.23 -34.77 -33.25
N ALA A 8 -34.34 -35.76 -33.29
CA ALA A 8 -33.23 -35.87 -32.34
C ALA A 8 -32.01 -35.00 -32.69
N SER A 9 -31.97 -34.39 -33.88
CA SER A 9 -30.74 -33.78 -34.41
C SER A 9 -30.51 -32.30 -34.08
N VAL A 10 -31.56 -31.54 -33.71
CA VAL A 10 -31.43 -30.07 -33.60
C VAL A 10 -31.11 -29.63 -32.17
N TRP A 11 -31.63 -30.33 -31.17
CA TRP A 11 -31.43 -29.98 -29.75
C TRP A 11 -30.03 -30.34 -29.23
N SER A 12 -29.41 -31.38 -29.76
CA SER A 12 -28.04 -31.77 -29.38
C SER A 12 -26.96 -30.85 -29.97
N LEU A 13 -27.25 -30.17 -31.09
CA LEU A 13 -26.29 -29.29 -31.76
C LEU A 13 -26.21 -27.90 -31.09
N ILE A 14 -27.31 -27.43 -30.49
CA ILE A 14 -27.39 -26.14 -29.79
C ILE A 14 -26.70 -26.20 -28.41
N GLY A 15 -26.76 -27.34 -27.73
CA GLY A 15 -26.09 -27.52 -26.43
C GLY A 15 -24.55 -27.52 -26.54
N ILE A 16 -24.00 -28.08 -27.62
CA ILE A 16 -22.55 -28.20 -27.84
C ILE A 16 -21.94 -26.85 -28.27
N THR A 17 -22.66 -26.06 -29.07
CA THR A 17 -22.17 -24.74 -29.51
C THR A 17 -22.19 -23.71 -28.37
N SER A 18 -23.18 -23.73 -27.47
CA SER A 18 -23.18 -22.87 -26.26
C SER A 18 -22.07 -23.24 -25.27
N ALA A 19 -21.73 -24.52 -25.13
CA ALA A 19 -20.63 -24.95 -24.27
C ALA A 19 -19.25 -24.51 -24.81
N MET A 20 -19.05 -24.52 -26.13
CA MET A 20 -17.82 -23.99 -26.75
C MET A 20 -17.68 -22.47 -26.66
N PHE A 21 -18.79 -21.71 -26.73
CA PHE A 21 -18.76 -20.26 -26.53
C PHE A 21 -18.47 -19.85 -25.08
N LEU A 22 -18.87 -20.66 -24.09
CA LEU A 22 -18.52 -20.41 -22.69
C LEU A 22 -17.05 -20.72 -22.37
N LEU A 23 -16.44 -21.69 -23.07
CA LEU A 23 -15.01 -22.00 -22.92
C LEU A 23 -14.10 -20.94 -23.57
N SER A 24 -14.56 -20.24 -24.63
CA SER A 24 -13.81 -19.12 -25.21
C SER A 24 -14.00 -17.80 -24.45
N SER A 25 -15.02 -17.69 -23.61
CA SER A 25 -15.23 -16.53 -22.73
C SER A 25 -14.30 -16.53 -21.51
N CYS A 26 -13.57 -17.62 -21.27
CA CYS A 26 -12.57 -17.75 -20.19
C CYS A 26 -11.12 -17.57 -20.67
N THR A 27 -10.87 -17.18 -21.92
CA THR A 27 -9.54 -16.65 -22.28
C THR A 27 -9.50 -15.20 -21.85
N GLY A 28 -9.08 -14.99 -20.59
CA GLY A 28 -8.88 -13.68 -20.01
C GLY A 28 -8.20 -12.75 -21.02
N GLY A 29 -8.79 -11.58 -21.20
CA GLY A 29 -8.24 -10.50 -22.02
C GLY A 29 -6.78 -10.20 -21.63
N PRO A 30 -6.07 -9.39 -22.43
CA PRO A 30 -4.66 -9.09 -22.18
C PRO A 30 -4.48 -8.77 -20.69
N LYS A 31 -3.73 -9.61 -19.99
CA LYS A 31 -3.40 -9.37 -18.59
C LYS A 31 -2.65 -8.05 -18.57
N GLU A 32 -3.29 -7.00 -18.08
CA GLU A 32 -2.59 -5.75 -17.82
C GLU A 32 -1.36 -6.07 -16.96
N GLU A 33 -0.21 -5.51 -17.31
CA GLU A 33 0.99 -5.65 -16.49
C GLU A 33 0.71 -5.00 -15.13
N GLY A 34 0.36 -5.82 -14.14
CA GLY A 34 -0.13 -5.32 -12.86
C GLY A 34 -0.18 -6.41 -11.79
N VAL A 35 -0.04 -5.99 -10.54
CA VAL A 35 -0.25 -6.85 -9.37
C VAL A 35 -1.74 -6.85 -9.06
N TRP A 36 -2.38 -8.02 -9.11
CA TRP A 36 -3.75 -8.16 -8.63
C TRP A 36 -3.74 -8.16 -7.10
N ILE A 37 -4.46 -7.21 -6.50
CA ILE A 37 -4.66 -7.16 -5.06
C ILE A 37 -6.13 -7.47 -4.79
N PRO A 38 -6.44 -8.55 -4.05
CA PRO A 38 -7.80 -8.83 -3.63
C PRO A 38 -8.30 -7.67 -2.76
N ASN A 39 -9.48 -7.14 -3.09
CA ASN A 39 -10.19 -6.18 -2.23
C ASN A 39 -11.51 -6.82 -1.75
N PRO A 40 -11.45 -7.78 -0.80
CA PRO A 40 -12.65 -8.40 -0.26
C PRO A 40 -13.51 -7.36 0.45
N LYS A 41 -14.81 -7.64 0.60
CA LYS A 41 -15.69 -6.78 1.40
C LYS A 41 -15.12 -6.66 2.82
N ASP A 42 -14.78 -5.43 3.21
CA ASP A 42 -14.28 -5.17 4.56
C ASP A 42 -15.40 -5.46 5.58
N THR A 43 -15.13 -6.41 6.46
CA THR A 43 -16.02 -6.81 7.57
C THR A 43 -15.42 -6.48 8.92
N SER A 44 -14.29 -5.75 8.94
CA SER A 44 -13.59 -5.36 10.16
C SER A 44 -14.27 -4.19 10.86
N GLU A 45 -14.04 -4.07 12.17
CA GLU A 45 -14.44 -2.89 12.95
C GLU A 45 -13.68 -1.61 12.55
N LEU A 46 -12.57 -1.74 11.79
CA LEU A 46 -11.79 -0.61 11.31
C LEU A 46 -12.60 0.25 10.33
N SER A 47 -13.36 -0.40 9.43
CA SER A 47 -14.23 0.27 8.46
C SER A 47 -15.21 1.25 9.11
N LYS A 48 -15.73 0.94 10.30
CA LYS A 48 -16.72 1.75 11.03
C LYS A 48 -16.11 2.98 11.71
N ARG A 49 -14.79 3.03 11.88
CA ARG A 49 -14.08 4.10 12.61
C ARG A 49 -13.48 5.14 11.67
N ASN A 50 -13.25 4.76 10.41
CA ASN A 50 -12.75 5.67 9.40
C ASN A 50 -13.81 6.74 9.12
N HIS A 51 -13.39 8.00 9.18
CA HIS A 51 -14.27 9.14 8.94
C HIS A 51 -13.70 10.00 7.83
N PHE A 52 -14.60 10.49 6.98
CA PHE A 52 -14.28 11.49 5.99
C PHE A 52 -13.99 12.83 6.68
N ILE A 53 -12.91 13.51 6.28
CA ILE A 53 -12.59 14.87 6.73
C ILE A 53 -12.58 15.83 5.54
N THR A 54 -13.00 17.07 5.76
CA THR A 54 -13.01 18.11 4.74
C THR A 54 -11.60 18.67 4.49
N LEU A 55 -11.42 19.34 3.35
CA LEU A 55 -10.17 20.04 3.03
C LEU A 55 -9.82 21.12 4.08
N ASP A 56 -10.82 21.82 4.61
CA ASP A 56 -10.62 22.83 5.65
C ASP A 56 -10.12 22.22 6.96
N ASN A 57 -10.63 21.03 7.33
CA ASN A 57 -10.13 20.28 8.48
C ASN A 57 -8.68 19.83 8.26
N ILE A 58 -8.35 19.33 7.06
CA ILE A 58 -6.96 18.96 6.71
C ILE A 58 -6.04 20.17 6.88
N LYS A 59 -6.40 21.33 6.33
CA LYS A 59 -5.60 22.55 6.43
C LYS A 59 -5.41 22.99 7.88
N THR A 60 -6.47 22.93 8.67
CA THR A 60 -6.42 23.25 10.11
C THR A 60 -5.45 22.32 10.83
N PHE A 61 -5.61 21.00 10.68
CA PHE A 61 -4.76 20.01 11.36
C PHE A 61 -3.28 20.12 10.98
N LEU A 62 -2.97 20.38 9.71
CA LEU A 62 -1.59 20.59 9.26
C LEU A 62 -1.00 21.88 9.83
N GLY A 63 -1.79 22.95 9.93
CA GLY A 63 -1.38 24.21 10.53
C GLY A 63 -1.05 24.07 12.02
N ASP A 64 -1.96 23.43 12.77
CA ASP A 64 -1.79 23.20 14.21
C ASP A 64 -0.57 22.31 14.48
N PHE A 65 -0.41 21.22 13.73
CA PHE A 65 0.77 20.35 13.85
C PHE A 65 2.08 21.09 13.58
N ALA A 66 2.13 21.96 12.56
CA ALA A 66 3.33 22.73 12.27
C ALA A 66 3.71 23.65 13.44
N ALA A 67 2.72 24.33 14.05
CA ALA A 67 2.93 25.20 15.20
C ALA A 67 3.40 24.46 16.45
N ASP A 68 2.76 23.32 16.77
CA ASP A 68 3.12 22.49 17.92
C ASP A 68 4.51 21.88 17.75
N ARG A 69 4.79 21.35 16.58
CA ARG A 69 6.11 20.79 16.25
C ARG A 69 7.21 21.85 16.36
N ASP A 70 6.98 23.08 15.90
CA ASP A 70 7.96 24.15 16.02
C ASP A 70 8.21 24.53 17.49
N SER A 71 7.19 24.40 18.34
CA SER A 71 7.32 24.53 19.80
C SER A 71 8.13 23.37 20.39
N LEU A 72 7.85 22.13 19.98
CA LEU A 72 8.59 20.93 20.40
C LEU A 72 10.07 20.99 19.98
N LYS A 73 10.38 21.47 18.78
CA LYS A 73 11.77 21.65 18.30
C LYS A 73 12.56 22.63 19.17
N LYS A 74 11.92 23.64 19.75
CA LYS A 74 12.57 24.58 20.69
C LYS A 74 12.84 23.91 22.03
N LEU A 75 11.95 23.04 22.50
CA LEU A 75 12.06 22.34 23.79
C LEU A 75 13.01 21.13 23.74
N ALA A 76 13.06 20.44 22.60
CA ALA A 76 13.86 19.25 22.37
C ALA A 76 14.63 19.38 21.04
N PRO A 77 15.66 20.23 20.96
CA PRO A 77 16.38 20.54 19.73
C PRO A 77 17.17 19.34 19.16
N ASN A 78 17.38 18.30 19.98
CA ASN A 78 18.03 17.06 19.59
C ASN A 78 17.09 16.06 18.90
N ILE A 79 15.78 16.33 18.87
CA ILE A 79 14.79 15.49 18.18
C ILE A 79 14.39 16.15 16.87
N PHE A 80 14.60 15.46 15.77
CA PHE A 80 14.06 15.83 14.48
C PHE A 80 12.67 15.24 14.28
N ILE A 81 11.69 16.11 14.03
CA ILE A 81 10.31 15.73 13.69
C ILE A 81 10.03 16.24 12.27
N PRO A 82 9.74 15.35 11.29
CA PRO A 82 9.44 15.76 9.92
C PRO A 82 8.08 16.49 9.82
N ASN A 83 7.86 17.21 8.71
CA ASN A 83 6.52 17.73 8.36
C ASN A 83 5.57 16.60 7.96
N SER A 84 6.08 15.67 7.18
CA SER A 84 5.35 14.60 6.53
C SER A 84 6.32 13.47 6.16
N GLU A 85 5.77 12.27 5.98
CA GLU A 85 6.49 11.15 5.39
C GLU A 85 5.70 10.58 4.21
N THR A 86 6.41 10.16 3.17
CA THR A 86 5.81 9.63 1.95
C THR A 86 6.23 8.18 1.76
N PHE A 87 5.26 7.31 1.52
CA PHE A 87 5.49 5.90 1.18
C PHE A 87 5.25 5.69 -0.32
N ASN A 88 6.16 4.99 -0.98
CA ASN A 88 6.01 4.73 -2.41
C ASN A 88 4.88 3.71 -2.67
N LYS A 89 4.27 3.77 -3.87
CA LYS A 89 3.18 2.84 -4.24
C LYS A 89 3.58 1.37 -4.09
N LYS A 90 4.80 1.00 -4.51
CA LYS A 90 5.28 -0.39 -4.48
C LYS A 90 5.21 -0.97 -3.06
N ILE A 91 5.70 -0.25 -2.06
CA ILE A 91 5.72 -0.75 -0.68
C ILE A 91 4.32 -0.88 -0.09
N LEU A 92 3.39 0.01 -0.47
CA LEU A 92 1.98 -0.11 -0.09
C LEU A 92 1.36 -1.39 -0.68
N LEU A 93 1.60 -1.65 -1.97
CA LEU A 93 1.10 -2.86 -2.63
C LEU A 93 1.69 -4.14 -2.02
N GLU A 94 2.97 -4.13 -1.63
CA GLU A 94 3.61 -5.26 -0.97
C GLU A 94 2.98 -5.60 0.39
N ILE A 95 2.49 -4.59 1.13
CA ILE A 95 1.75 -4.82 2.38
C ILE A 95 0.32 -5.29 2.06
N LEU A 96 -0.35 -4.60 1.14
CA LEU A 96 -1.77 -4.82 0.84
C LEU A 96 -2.06 -6.13 0.06
N LYS A 97 -1.04 -6.76 -0.55
CA LYS A 97 -1.23 -8.03 -1.27
C LYS A 97 -1.55 -9.22 -0.36
N ASP A 98 -1.29 -9.13 0.95
CA ASP A 98 -1.67 -10.19 1.89
C ASP A 98 -3.20 -10.24 2.01
N PRO A 99 -3.86 -11.37 1.69
CA PRO A 99 -5.32 -11.46 1.71
C PRO A 99 -5.94 -11.28 3.11
N ASN A 100 -5.15 -11.38 4.17
CA ASN A 100 -5.59 -11.12 5.55
C ASN A 100 -5.44 -9.65 5.94
N CYS A 101 -4.77 -8.82 5.13
CA CYS A 101 -4.58 -7.41 5.41
C CYS A 101 -5.87 -6.65 5.17
N VAL A 102 -6.47 -6.13 6.25
CA VAL A 102 -7.70 -5.32 6.20
C VAL A 102 -7.42 -3.81 6.30
N GLY A 103 -6.17 -3.42 6.50
CA GLY A 103 -5.78 -2.02 6.58
C GLY A 103 -4.30 -1.82 6.85
N LEU A 104 -3.92 -0.56 7.08
CA LEU A 104 -2.57 -0.16 7.43
C LEU A 104 -2.53 0.38 8.85
N ARG A 105 -1.45 0.10 9.57
CA ARG A 105 -1.12 0.71 10.86
C ARG A 105 0.14 1.54 10.72
N ILE A 106 0.09 2.76 11.27
CA ILE A 106 1.23 3.65 11.37
C ILE A 106 1.72 3.59 12.83
N HIS A 107 2.95 3.12 13.02
CA HIS A 107 3.65 3.17 14.31
C HIS A 107 4.58 4.37 14.34
N HIS A 108 4.85 4.86 15.55
CA HIS A 108 5.79 5.93 15.80
C HIS A 108 7.04 5.35 16.46
N GLY A 109 8.21 5.66 15.91
CA GLY A 109 9.50 5.22 16.43
C GLY A 109 10.48 6.39 16.56
N ILE A 110 11.59 6.12 17.24
CA ILE A 110 12.75 7.02 17.29
C ILE A 110 13.95 6.22 16.81
N SER A 111 14.63 6.74 15.78
CA SER A 111 15.91 6.22 15.29
C SER A 111 16.99 7.27 15.52
N LYS A 112 18.26 6.91 15.37
CA LYS A 112 19.33 7.91 15.26
C LYS A 112 19.40 8.41 13.82
N ASP A 113 19.64 9.71 13.64
CA ASP A 113 19.93 10.27 12.32
C ASP A 113 21.22 9.65 11.74
N LYS A 114 21.49 9.86 10.44
CA LYS A 114 22.66 9.27 9.76
C LYS A 114 24.01 9.60 10.43
N SER A 115 24.07 10.68 11.21
CA SER A 115 25.27 11.07 11.95
C SER A 115 25.37 10.44 13.35
N GLY A 116 24.32 9.79 13.83
CA GLY A 116 24.24 9.21 15.17
C GLY A 116 23.98 10.24 16.28
N ARG A 117 23.90 11.52 15.95
CA ARG A 117 23.95 12.63 16.93
C ARG A 117 22.59 13.15 17.34
N ARG A 118 21.56 12.92 16.54
CA ARG A 118 20.20 13.36 16.83
C ARG A 118 19.23 12.19 16.79
N ASP A 119 18.21 12.30 17.63
CA ASP A 119 17.06 11.43 17.56
C ASP A 119 16.18 11.89 16.40
N GLU A 120 15.69 10.95 15.62
CA GLU A 120 14.86 11.19 14.45
C GLU A 120 13.56 10.42 14.63
N PHE A 121 12.46 11.16 14.72
CA PHE A 121 11.13 10.59 14.74
C PHE A 121 10.86 9.87 13.41
N ARG A 122 10.24 8.70 13.49
CA ARG A 122 9.99 7.81 12.35
C ARG A 122 8.56 7.32 12.34
N LEU A 123 7.97 7.26 11.15
CA LEU A 123 6.78 6.47 10.87
C LEU A 123 7.14 5.10 10.32
N ILE A 124 6.51 4.07 10.86
CA ILE A 124 6.68 2.69 10.40
C ILE A 124 5.31 2.16 9.99
N LEU A 125 5.22 1.65 8.76
CA LEU A 125 3.99 1.10 8.22
C LEU A 125 3.97 -0.42 8.33
N THR A 126 2.88 -0.97 8.89
CA THR A 126 2.57 -2.40 8.88
C THR A 126 1.17 -2.65 8.33
N GLY A 127 0.91 -3.87 7.86
CA GLY A 127 -0.47 -4.31 7.62
C GLY A 127 -1.15 -4.62 8.95
N VAL A 128 -2.48 -4.67 8.96
CA VAL A 128 -3.26 -5.14 10.12
C VAL A 128 -4.27 -6.17 9.67
N ASP A 129 -4.43 -7.25 10.45
CA ASP A 129 -5.45 -8.26 10.22
C ASP A 129 -6.81 -7.90 10.84
N LYS A 130 -7.85 -8.70 10.55
CA LYS A 130 -9.21 -8.50 11.07
C LYS A 130 -9.30 -8.49 12.60
N ASP A 131 -8.32 -9.08 13.28
CA ASP A 131 -8.27 -9.20 14.74
C ASP A 131 -7.41 -8.07 15.35
N GLY A 132 -6.89 -7.15 14.53
CA GLY A 132 -6.08 -6.03 14.97
C GLY A 132 -4.60 -6.36 15.20
N ARG A 133 -4.10 -7.50 14.71
CA ARG A 133 -2.69 -7.89 14.83
C ARG A 133 -1.88 -7.38 13.64
N ASP A 134 -0.61 -7.07 13.88
CA ASP A 134 0.28 -6.58 12.83
C ASP A 134 0.67 -7.69 11.85
N LEU A 135 0.66 -7.33 10.57
CA LEU A 135 1.17 -8.13 9.46
C LEU A 135 2.47 -7.50 8.94
N TYR A 136 3.51 -8.33 8.83
CA TYR A 136 4.84 -7.94 8.38
C TYR A 136 5.10 -8.47 6.96
N ILE A 137 5.82 -7.69 6.16
CA ILE A 137 6.26 -8.10 4.83
C ILE A 137 7.58 -8.88 4.92
N ASP A 138 7.71 -9.88 4.06
CA ASP A 138 8.94 -10.67 3.92
C ASP A 138 9.84 -10.01 2.87
N ASN A 139 11.13 -9.86 3.18
CA ASN A 139 12.14 -9.23 2.29
C ASN A 139 11.72 -7.85 1.77
N GLY A 140 11.89 -6.81 2.60
CA GLY A 140 11.67 -5.40 2.19
C GLY A 140 12.38 -5.04 0.87
N SER A 141 11.88 -4.00 0.19
CA SER A 141 12.38 -3.62 -1.15
C SER A 141 13.91 -3.53 -1.18
N ALA A 142 14.54 -3.98 -2.28
CA ALA A 142 16.00 -4.05 -2.44
C ALA A 142 16.77 -2.73 -2.23
N ILE A 143 16.06 -1.59 -2.14
CA ILE A 143 16.63 -0.27 -1.86
C ILE A 143 16.86 -0.06 -0.35
N ALA A 144 16.26 -0.89 0.53
CA ALA A 144 16.20 -0.65 1.97
C ALA A 144 16.95 -1.66 2.86
N THR A 145 17.48 -2.77 2.33
CA THR A 145 17.83 -3.90 3.21
C THR A 145 19.32 -3.99 3.61
N LYS A 146 19.59 -3.58 4.85
CA LYS A 146 20.51 -4.29 5.78
C LYS A 146 19.84 -5.52 6.42
N ALA A 147 18.63 -5.89 6.00
CA ALA A 147 17.90 -7.00 6.59
C ALA A 147 18.59 -8.34 6.23
N PRO A 148 18.80 -9.24 7.19
CA PRO A 148 19.29 -10.59 6.90
C PRO A 148 18.29 -11.33 5.99
N PRO A 149 18.76 -12.28 5.15
CA PRO A 149 17.89 -13.08 4.31
C PRO A 149 16.77 -13.75 5.13
N GLY A 150 15.51 -13.60 4.71
CA GLY A 150 14.35 -14.18 5.41
C GLY A 150 13.84 -13.36 6.60
N GLY A 151 14.31 -12.11 6.78
CA GLY A 151 13.77 -11.20 7.79
C GLY A 151 12.34 -10.77 7.47
N ARG A 152 11.47 -10.77 8.50
CA ARG A 152 10.14 -10.16 8.48
C ARG A 152 10.22 -8.74 9.01
N GLY A 153 9.52 -7.78 8.41
CA GLY A 153 9.57 -6.39 8.86
C GLY A 153 8.41 -5.52 8.38
N GLY A 154 8.41 -4.25 8.81
CA GLY A 154 7.55 -3.19 8.28
C GLY A 154 8.28 -2.33 7.25
N ALA A 155 7.59 -1.32 6.73
CA ALA A 155 8.20 -0.32 5.86
C ALA A 155 8.59 0.93 6.66
N GLU A 156 9.85 1.31 6.59
CA GLU A 156 10.37 2.60 7.05
C GLU A 156 10.68 3.49 5.83
N TYR A 157 10.41 4.78 6.01
CA TYR A 157 10.78 5.95 5.20
C TYR A 157 11.53 5.76 3.85
N GLY A 158 10.96 6.34 2.78
CA GLY A 158 11.72 6.77 1.60
C GLY A 158 12.00 8.28 1.69
N GLN A 159 13.25 8.70 1.89
CA GLN A 159 13.57 10.13 2.04
C GLN A 159 13.42 10.88 0.71
N CYS A 160 12.24 11.42 0.41
CA CYS A 160 12.06 12.50 -0.55
C CYS A 160 10.60 13.00 -0.56
N ASP A 161 10.43 14.31 -0.70
CA ASP A 161 9.20 14.87 -1.26
C ASP A 161 9.30 14.75 -2.78
N PRO A 162 8.40 14.01 -3.46
CA PRO A 162 8.44 13.89 -4.90
C PRO A 162 8.40 15.27 -5.59
N PRO A 163 9.21 15.50 -6.65
CA PRO A 163 10.06 14.52 -7.33
C PRO A 163 11.36 14.20 -6.57
N CYS A 164 11.58 12.89 -6.35
CA CYS A 164 12.78 12.36 -5.72
C CYS A 164 13.93 12.36 -6.75
N LEU A 165 14.66 13.46 -6.88
CA LEU A 165 15.75 13.56 -7.83
C LEU A 165 16.95 12.75 -7.32
N THR A 166 17.37 11.73 -8.08
CA THR A 166 18.61 10.99 -7.85
C THR A 166 19.76 11.69 -8.57
N GLY A 167 20.38 12.67 -7.93
CA GLY A 167 21.60 13.35 -8.40
C GLY A 167 22.00 14.50 -7.46
N PRO A 168 23.25 15.00 -7.49
CA PRO A 168 23.57 16.23 -6.80
C PRO A 168 22.68 17.32 -7.39
N GLY A 169 21.78 17.87 -6.58
CA GLY A 169 20.86 18.92 -7.02
C GLY A 169 21.64 20.09 -7.63
N PRO A 170 21.01 20.90 -8.50
CA PRO A 170 21.66 22.10 -9.01
C PRO A 170 22.09 22.95 -7.82
N GLN A 171 23.37 23.30 -7.75
CA GLN A 171 23.81 24.31 -6.81
C GLN A 171 23.06 25.61 -7.09
N PRO A 172 22.63 26.36 -6.06
CA PRO A 172 22.01 27.65 -6.27
C PRO A 172 23.07 28.58 -6.88
N GLY A 173 23.00 28.83 -8.19
CA GLY A 173 23.85 29.82 -8.87
C GLY A 173 24.50 29.43 -10.20
N SER A 174 23.85 28.68 -11.08
CA SER A 174 24.31 28.57 -12.48
C SER A 174 23.27 29.12 -13.45
N ASN A 175 23.44 30.42 -13.75
CA ASN A 175 22.84 31.29 -14.78
C ASN A 175 21.34 31.19 -15.08
#